data_AF-A0A7J9N578-F1
#
_entry.id   AF-A0A7J9N578-F1
#
_cell.length_a   1.000
_cell.length_b   1.000
_cell.length_c   1.000
_cell.angle_alpha   90.00
_cell.angle_beta   90.00
_cell.angle_gamma   90.00
#
_symmetry.space_group_name_H-M   'P 1'
#
loop_
_entity.id
_entity.type
_entity.pdbx_description
1 polymer ?
#
loop_
_entity_poly.entity_id
_entity_poly.type
_entity_poly.pdbx_seq_one_letter_code
_entity_poly.pdbx_strand_id
1 'polypeptide(L)'
;MFLAKLRSLYWVKASKEGCTVIESQWWWNPRLCLPCSKGVGPRLGIVWHAPPCGVIKFNVNGVACGKSGPVGCGGVLRDHSGKILGKSNE
;
A
#
# COMPACT_ATOMS: atom_id res chain seq x y z
N MET A 1 -10.43 9.96 6.84
CA MET A 1 -10.72 8.67 6.14
C MET A 1 -10.80 8.80 4.61
N PHE A 2 -11.39 9.87 4.06
CA PHE A 2 -11.49 10.10 2.60
C PHE A 2 -10.13 10.12 1.86
N LEU A 3 -9.17 10.92 2.35
CA LEU A 3 -7.84 11.03 1.72
C LEU A 3 -7.04 9.72 1.71
N ALA A 4 -7.18 8.89 2.74
CA ALA A 4 -6.56 7.57 2.79
C ALA A 4 -7.15 6.65 1.71
N LYS A 5 -8.48 6.61 1.58
CA LYS A 5 -9.17 5.87 0.51
C LYS A 5 -8.76 6.37 -0.88
N LEU A 6 -8.65 7.68 -1.09
CA LEU A 6 -8.24 8.26 -2.37
C LEU A 6 -6.81 7.86 -2.75
N ARG A 7 -5.84 8.00 -1.83
CA ARG A 7 -4.44 7.63 -2.09
C ARG A 7 -4.29 6.13 -2.36
N SER A 8 -4.98 5.29 -1.59
CA SER A 8 -4.96 3.84 -1.81
C SER A 8 -5.60 3.45 -3.15
N LEU A 9 -6.65 4.14 -3.62
CA LEU A 9 -7.23 3.91 -4.95
C LEU A 9 -6.22 4.19 -6.06
N TYR A 10 -5.56 5.35 -6.02
CA TYR A 10 -4.54 5.70 -7.01
C TYR A 10 -3.34 4.76 -6.97
N TRP A 11 -2.93 4.32 -5.77
CA TRP A 11 -1.88 3.32 -5.64
C TRP A 11 -2.25 2.00 -6.31
N VAL A 12 -3.47 1.48 -6.08
CA VAL A 12 -3.93 0.22 -6.70
C VAL A 12 -4.01 0.35 -8.22
N LYS A 13 -4.54 1.47 -8.72
CA LYS A 13 -4.59 1.77 -10.16
C LYS A 13 -3.20 1.83 -10.81
N ALA A 14 -2.21 2.35 -10.09
CA ALA A 14 -0.83 2.46 -10.58
C ALA A 14 0.00 1.17 -10.41
N SER A 15 -0.26 0.38 -9.37
CA SER A 15 0.57 -0.76 -8.97
C SER A 15 0.31 -2.04 -9.78
N LYS A 16 -0.80 -2.13 -10.50
CA LYS A 16 -1.23 -3.37 -11.13
C LYS A 16 -1.72 -3.10 -12.55
N GLU A 17 -0.80 -3.17 -13.51
CA GLU A 17 -1.14 -3.18 -14.93
C GLU A 17 -2.19 -4.27 -15.19
N GLY A 18 -3.33 -3.87 -15.76
CA GLY A 18 -4.46 -4.77 -16.07
C GLY A 18 -5.49 -5.00 -14.96
N CYS A 19 -5.40 -4.33 -13.80
CA CYS A 19 -6.44 -4.43 -12.77
C CYS A 19 -7.55 -3.39 -13.00
N THR A 20 -8.72 -3.83 -13.46
CA THR A 20 -9.92 -2.99 -13.52
C THR A 20 -10.50 -2.82 -12.12
N VAL A 21 -10.36 -1.62 -11.54
CA VAL A 21 -10.94 -1.27 -10.24
C VAL A 21 -12.33 -0.68 -10.45
N ILE A 22 -13.35 -1.24 -9.80
CA ILE A 22 -14.71 -0.66 -9.82
C ILE A 22 -14.77 0.50 -8.81
N GLU A 23 -14.56 1.73 -9.28
CA GLU A 23 -14.44 2.91 -8.42
C GLU A 23 -15.68 3.19 -7.57
N SER A 24 -16.88 2.96 -8.11
CA SER A 24 -18.13 3.15 -7.36
C SER A 24 -18.20 2.25 -6.12
N GLN A 25 -17.65 1.03 -6.21
CA GLN A 25 -17.59 0.09 -5.10
C GLN A 25 -16.46 0.41 -4.12
N TRP A 26 -15.39 1.09 -4.57
CA TRP A 26 -14.26 1.46 -3.71
C TRP A 26 -14.67 2.32 -2.52
N TRP A 27 -15.53 3.31 -2.76
CA TRP A 27 -15.93 4.27 -1.73
C TRP A 27 -16.79 3.62 -0.64
N TRP A 28 -17.65 2.68 -1.03
CA TRP A 28 -18.51 1.90 -0.14
C TRP A 28 -17.75 0.76 0.56
N ASN A 29 -17.08 -0.10 -0.22
CA ASN A 29 -16.31 -1.24 0.28
C ASN A 29 -15.13 -1.59 -0.67
N PRO A 30 -13.88 -1.17 -0.32
CA PRO A 30 -12.68 -1.45 -1.11
C PRO A 30 -12.36 -2.94 -1.33
N ARG A 31 -13.05 -3.86 -0.66
CA ARG A 31 -12.87 -5.30 -0.86
C ARG A 31 -13.67 -5.83 -2.06
N LEU A 32 -14.70 -5.10 -2.50
CA LEU A 32 -15.59 -5.52 -3.59
C LEU A 32 -15.16 -4.98 -4.95
N CYS A 33 -14.23 -4.03 -4.99
CA CYS A 33 -13.80 -3.36 -6.21
C CYS A 33 -12.68 -4.09 -6.96
N LEU A 34 -12.08 -5.15 -6.39
CA LEU A 34 -11.12 -6.01 -7.06
C LEU A 34 -11.78 -7.35 -7.41
N PRO A 35 -12.02 -7.64 -8.71
CA PRO A 35 -12.29 -8.99 -9.14
C PRO A 35 -11.11 -9.86 -8.71
N CYS A 36 -11.36 -10.90 -7.93
CA CYS A 36 -10.31 -11.79 -7.45
C CYS A 36 -9.75 -12.57 -8.65
N SER A 37 -8.76 -12.00 -9.34
CA SER A 37 -7.98 -12.74 -10.32
C SER A 37 -7.12 -13.75 -9.56
N LYS A 38 -7.53 -15.02 -9.62
CA LYS A 38 -6.67 -16.16 -9.34
C LYS A 38 -5.40 -15.98 -10.16
N GLY A 39 -4.27 -15.86 -9.48
CA GLY A 39 -2.97 -15.64 -10.13
C GLY A 39 -2.29 -14.41 -9.55
N VAL A 40 -1.67 -14.58 -8.39
CA VAL A 40 -0.44 -13.84 -8.11
C VAL A 40 0.54 -14.36 -9.16
N GLY A 41 0.63 -13.67 -10.31
CA GLY A 41 1.77 -13.85 -11.19
C GLY A 41 3.06 -13.70 -10.37
N PRO A 42 4.18 -14.31 -10.79
CA PRO A 42 5.42 -14.23 -10.04
C PRO A 42 5.65 -12.77 -9.67
N ARG A 43 5.80 -12.50 -8.36
CA ARG A 43 6.17 -11.18 -7.88
C ARG A 43 7.44 -10.82 -8.62
N LEU A 44 7.34 -10.07 -9.71
CA LEU A 44 8.48 -9.41 -10.36
C LEU A 44 9.19 -8.76 -9.20
N GLY A 45 10.42 -9.19 -8.92
CA GLY A 45 11.12 -8.85 -7.69
C GLY A 45 11.26 -7.34 -7.62
N ILE A 46 10.32 -6.68 -6.95
CA ILE A 46 10.42 -5.24 -6.67
C ILE A 46 11.53 -5.14 -5.63
N VAL A 47 12.74 -4.92 -6.12
CA VAL A 47 13.89 -4.66 -5.28
C VAL A 47 13.70 -3.29 -4.67
N TRP A 48 13.81 -3.22 -3.34
CA TRP A 48 13.75 -1.94 -2.66
C TRP A 48 15.01 -1.14 -2.99
N HIS A 49 14.83 0.08 -3.50
CA HIS A 49 15.91 1.04 -3.71
C HIS A 49 15.78 2.20 -2.74
N ALA A 50 16.92 2.69 -2.25
CA ALA A 50 16.98 3.92 -1.46
C ALA A 50 16.48 5.12 -2.29
N PRO A 51 15.84 6.13 -1.66
CA PRO A 51 15.45 7.34 -2.38
C PRO A 51 16.70 8.16 -2.79
N PRO A 52 16.58 9.08 -3.77
CA PRO A 52 17.65 10.02 -4.10
C PRO A 52 18.08 10.89 -2.91
N CYS A 53 19.29 11.45 -2.97
CA CYS A 53 19.78 12.37 -1.95
C CYS A 53 18.81 13.56 -1.77
N GLY A 54 18.58 13.96 -0.51
CA GLY A 54 17.61 15.00 -0.15
C GLY A 54 16.14 14.54 -0.13
N VAL A 55 15.84 13.29 -0.52
CA VAL A 55 14.49 12.73 -0.49
C VAL A 55 14.35 11.75 0.68
N ILE A 56 13.17 11.77 1.29
CA ILE A 56 12.79 10.86 2.35
C ILE A 56 11.72 9.89 1.82
N LYS A 57 11.89 8.60 2.08
CA LYS A 57 10.93 7.55 1.71
C LYS A 57 10.20 7.04 2.95
N PHE A 58 8.87 7.08 2.92
CA PHE A 58 8.03 6.49 3.96
C PHE A 58 7.53 5.10 3.52
N ASN A 59 8.07 4.06 4.14
CA ASN A 59 7.64 2.68 3.91
C ASN A 59 6.50 2.35 4.89
N VAL A 60 5.36 1.88 4.40
CA VAL A 60 4.18 1.55 5.23
C VAL A 60 3.85 0.06 5.09
N ASN A 61 3.48 -0.58 6.19
CA ASN A 61 2.94 -1.93 6.21
C ASN A 61 1.62 -1.96 7.01
N GLY A 62 0.67 -2.76 6.54
CA GLY A 62 -0.57 -3.03 7.26
C GLY A 62 -0.61 -4.48 7.74
N VAL A 63 -1.20 -4.71 8.91
CA VAL A 63 -1.51 -6.05 9.42
C VAL A 63 -2.98 -6.15 9.76
N ALA A 64 -3.58 -7.31 9.47
CA ALA A 64 -4.96 -7.62 9.83
C ALA A 64 -5.05 -9.07 10.32
N CYS A 65 -5.58 -9.27 11.54
CA CYS A 65 -5.76 -10.59 12.10
C CYS A 65 -7.14 -11.16 11.71
N GLY A 66 -7.26 -11.69 10.49
CA GLY A 66 -8.51 -12.27 9.97
C GLY A 66 -9.51 -11.24 9.45
N LYS A 67 -10.73 -11.70 9.07
CA LYS A 67 -11.73 -10.87 8.39
C LYS A 67 -12.27 -9.71 9.24
N SER A 68 -12.39 -9.92 10.55
CA SER A 68 -13.01 -9.02 11.53
C SER A 68 -12.13 -8.76 12.76
N GLY A 69 -10.90 -9.29 12.79
CA GLY A 69 -10.03 -9.10 13.95
C GLY A 69 -9.25 -7.80 13.87
N PRO A 70 -8.39 -7.55 14.87
CA PRO A 70 -7.62 -6.32 15.00
C PRO A 70 -6.84 -6.00 13.72
N VAL A 71 -6.82 -4.71 13.38
CA VAL A 71 -6.01 -4.16 12.29
C VAL A 71 -5.01 -3.19 12.88
N GLY A 72 -3.81 -3.18 12.31
CA GLY A 72 -2.75 -2.25 12.67
C GLY A 72 -2.10 -1.70 11.42
N CYS A 73 -1.60 -0.47 11.50
CA CYS A 73 -0.77 0.11 10.46
C CYS A 73 0.54 0.61 11.07
N GLY A 74 1.63 0.40 10.35
CA GLY A 74 2.95 0.79 10.81
C GLY A 74 3.77 1.32 9.66
N GLY A 75 4.76 2.17 9.98
CA GLY A 75 5.58 2.77 8.95
C GLY A 75 6.94 3.19 9.45
N VAL A 76 7.90 3.25 8.53
CA VAL A 76 9.27 3.67 8.78
C VAL A 76 9.66 4.73 7.76
N LEU A 77 10.12 5.86 8.28
CA LEU A 77 10.66 6.95 7.49
C LEU A 77 12.16 6.76 7.34
N ARG A 78 12.66 6.72 6.10
CA ARG A 78 14.08 6.51 5.80
C ARG A 78 14.62 7.59 4.87
N ASP A 79 15.87 7.99 5.07
CA ASP A 79 16.59 8.84 4.11
C ASP A 79 17.25 8.03 2.99
N HIS A 80 17.99 8.73 2.13
CA HIS A 80 18.76 8.18 1.01
C HIS A 80 19.89 7.21 1.43
N SER A 81 20.38 7.29 2.67
CA SER A 81 21.35 6.33 3.21
C SER A 81 20.67 5.09 3.80
N GLY A 82 19.33 5.08 3.84
CA GLY A 82 18.54 4.05 4.50
C GLY A 82 18.41 4.25 6.02
N LYS A 83 18.97 5.33 6.57
CA LYS A 83 18.86 5.66 8.00
C LYS A 83 17.40 5.92 8.36
N ILE A 84 16.95 5.29 9.43
CA ILE A 84 15.61 5.49 9.96
C ILE A 84 15.56 6.84 10.68
N LEU A 85 14.68 7.72 10.22
CA LEU A 85 14.44 9.04 10.82
C LEU A 85 13.24 9.04 11.77
N GLY A 86 12.31 8.10 11.58
CA GLY A 86 11.10 8.00 12.40
C GLY A 86 10.33 6.70 12.17
N LYS A 87 9.48 6.34 13.13
CA LYS A 87 8.61 5.15 13.08
C LYS A 87 7.23 5.52 13.58
N SER A 88 6.20 4.94 12.97
CA SER A 88 4.83 4.96 13.49
C SER A 88 4.44 3.53 13.83
N ASN A 89 4.04 3.32 15.08
CA ASN A 89 3.47 2.07 15.57
C ASN A 89 2.09 2.41 16.14
N GLU A 90 1.07 1.71 15.68
CA GLU A 90 -0.30 1.76 16.22
C GLU A 90 -0.70 0.36 16.70
#